data_AF-A0A8F1SBL1-F1
#
_entry.id   AF-A0A8F1SBL1-F1
#
_cell.length_a   1.000
_cell.length_b   1.000
_cell.length_c   1.000
_cell.angle_alpha   90.00
_cell.angle_beta   90.00
_cell.angle_gamma   90.00
#
_symmetry.space_group_name_H-M   'P 1'
#
loop_
_entity.id
_entity.type
_entity.pdbx_description
1 polymer ?
#
loop_
_entity_poly.entity_id
_entity_poly.type
_entity_poly.pdbx_seq_one_letter_code
_entity_poly.pdbx_strand_id
1 'polypeptide(L)'
;MNKERFTSQNNNEDDRPVIEIPKSVVKIGAVALATLGVAGVANALGLFYSPKSPEKGPSPAHQVAQVVEDYSNGVITELPEDTEIHTVTLEEGENPTSAAEATMEEYNEENPKNKIDPNEARSSIYETAVYMKDLYKNKTGDSEIQPGSTVDIAIGDINGDGKPSIAIAGIEDESK
;
A
#
# COMPACT_ATOMS: atom_id res chain seq x y z
N MET A 1 49.27 37.36 -19.14
CA MET A 1 48.57 38.58 -18.68
C MET A 1 48.04 38.32 -17.28
N ASN A 2 48.50 39.15 -16.34
CA ASN A 2 48.08 39.22 -14.94
C ASN A 2 46.62 39.65 -14.81
N LYS A 3 45.90 39.30 -13.74
CA LYS A 3 45.79 40.14 -12.53
C LYS A 3 44.83 39.55 -11.48
N GLU A 4 45.29 39.70 -10.24
CA GLU A 4 44.65 39.58 -8.94
C GLU A 4 43.17 40.01 -8.86
N ARG A 5 42.41 39.44 -7.91
CA ARG A 5 41.93 40.19 -6.73
C ARG A 5 41.14 39.34 -5.72
N PHE A 6 41.51 39.58 -4.46
CA PHE A 6 40.89 39.20 -3.20
C PHE A 6 39.43 39.64 -3.08
N THR A 7 38.61 38.88 -2.34
CA THR A 7 37.99 39.38 -1.09
C THR A 7 37.82 38.24 -0.07
N SER A 8 38.31 38.50 1.13
CA SER A 8 38.09 37.76 2.37
C SER A 8 36.69 38.05 2.92
N GLN A 9 36.01 37.05 3.48
CA GLN A 9 35.13 37.27 4.63
C GLN A 9 34.90 35.98 5.46
N ASN A 10 35.67 35.90 6.54
CA ASN A 10 35.32 35.46 7.90
C ASN A 10 34.37 34.27 8.17
N ASN A 11 34.97 33.33 8.92
CA ASN A 11 34.51 32.76 10.19
C ASN A 11 33.22 31.93 10.18
N ASN A 12 33.37 30.61 10.33
CA ASN A 12 33.15 29.97 11.62
C ASN A 12 33.68 28.53 11.56
N GLU A 13 34.40 28.17 12.62
CA GLU A 13 34.70 26.80 12.99
C GLU A 13 33.36 26.05 13.13
N ASP A 14 33.27 24.86 12.55
CA ASP A 14 32.64 23.72 13.22
C ASP A 14 32.86 22.44 12.38
N ASP A 15 33.55 21.50 13.03
CA ASP A 15 33.89 20.16 12.59
C ASP A 15 32.69 19.42 12.02
N ARG A 16 32.70 19.17 10.70
CA ARG A 16 31.92 18.08 10.12
C ARG A 16 32.85 16.90 9.84
N PRO A 17 32.71 15.76 10.54
CA PRO A 17 33.40 14.56 10.12
C PRO A 17 32.84 14.14 8.77
N VAL A 18 33.69 14.19 7.74
CA VAL A 18 33.45 13.54 6.46
C VAL A 18 33.50 12.05 6.72
N ILE A 19 32.33 11.39 6.70
CA ILE A 19 32.28 9.93 6.78
C ILE A 19 32.64 9.38 5.40
N GLU A 20 33.89 8.98 5.22
CA GLU A 20 34.28 8.12 4.13
C GLU A 20 33.71 6.72 4.38
N ILE A 21 32.77 6.27 3.54
CA ILE A 21 32.21 4.92 3.61
C ILE A 21 33.17 3.98 2.85
N PRO A 22 33.88 3.06 3.53
CA PRO A 22 34.61 2.02 2.82
C PRO A 22 33.61 1.05 2.16
N LYS A 23 33.74 0.87 0.84
CA LYS A 23 33.05 -0.18 0.10
C LYS A 23 33.59 -1.54 0.52
N SER A 24 32.94 -2.20 1.48
CA SER A 24 33.22 -3.61 1.75
C SER A 24 31.96 -4.39 2.14
N VAL A 25 31.44 -5.10 1.13
CA VAL A 25 30.78 -6.41 1.16
C VAL A 25 29.80 -6.66 2.30
N VAL A 26 28.52 -6.43 2.04
CA VAL A 26 27.42 -6.96 2.85
C VAL A 26 27.30 -8.46 2.59
N LYS A 27 27.74 -9.28 3.55
CA LYS A 27 27.32 -10.69 3.63
C LYS A 27 25.99 -10.75 4.35
N ILE A 28 24.96 -11.14 3.61
CA ILE A 28 23.63 -11.46 4.11
C ILE A 28 23.74 -12.75 4.95
N GLY A 29 23.14 -12.73 6.14
CA GLY A 29 22.78 -13.95 6.85
C GLY A 29 22.98 -13.89 8.36
N ALA A 30 21.88 -13.74 9.09
CA ALA A 30 21.48 -14.71 10.12
C ALA A 30 20.15 -14.27 10.76
N VAL A 31 19.14 -15.11 10.58
CA VAL A 31 17.88 -15.13 11.33
C VAL A 31 18.19 -15.36 12.82
N ALA A 32 17.59 -14.58 13.70
CA ALA A 32 17.59 -14.85 15.14
C ALA A 32 16.15 -15.05 15.64
N LEU A 33 15.78 -16.33 15.83
CA LEU A 33 14.62 -16.73 16.62
C LEU A 33 14.93 -16.48 18.11
N ALA A 34 14.30 -15.47 18.71
CA ALA A 34 14.47 -15.19 20.13
C ALA A 34 13.61 -16.15 20.98
N THR A 35 14.25 -17.17 21.54
CA THR A 35 13.67 -18.03 22.58
C THR A 35 13.59 -17.28 23.91
N LEU A 36 12.38 -17.25 24.50
CA LEU A 36 12.13 -16.74 25.86
C LEU A 36 12.96 -17.50 26.91
N GLY A 37 13.77 -16.79 27.69
CA GLY A 37 14.50 -17.31 28.84
C GLY A 37 14.76 -16.22 29.88
N VAL A 38 14.21 -16.40 31.08
CA VAL A 38 14.35 -15.52 32.25
C VAL A 38 15.67 -15.81 32.96
N ALA A 39 16.54 -14.81 33.15
CA ALA A 39 17.49 -14.72 34.28
C ALA A 39 18.18 -13.33 34.28
N GLY A 40 18.06 -12.59 35.37
CA GLY A 40 18.60 -11.23 35.49
C GLY A 40 20.07 -11.16 35.85
N VAL A 41 20.73 -10.06 35.44
CA VAL A 41 21.76 -9.33 36.20
C VAL A 41 21.70 -7.87 35.72
N ALA A 42 21.48 -6.95 36.65
CA ALA A 42 21.53 -5.51 36.40
C ALA A 42 22.98 -5.07 36.16
N ASN A 43 23.24 -4.43 35.02
CA ASN A 43 24.44 -3.64 34.79
C ASN A 43 24.04 -2.25 34.28
N ALA A 44 24.72 -1.26 34.83
CA ALA A 44 24.48 0.15 34.73
C ALA A 44 24.54 0.70 33.28
N LEU A 45 23.84 1.83 33.07
CA LEU A 45 23.77 2.65 31.84
C LEU A 45 22.77 2.19 30.77
N GLY A 46 21.51 1.95 31.19
CA GLY A 46 20.38 1.83 30.26
C GLY A 46 19.89 3.20 29.82
N LEU A 47 20.53 3.78 28.80
CA LEU A 47 19.90 4.77 27.94
C LEU A 47 18.50 4.28 27.60
N PHE A 48 17.49 5.16 27.69
CA PHE A 48 16.15 4.89 27.17
C PHE A 48 16.20 4.75 25.65
N TYR A 49 16.82 3.68 25.16
CA TYR A 49 16.62 3.18 23.82
C TYR A 49 15.24 2.55 23.88
N SER A 50 14.21 3.36 23.68
CA SER A 50 12.97 2.83 23.11
C SER A 50 13.42 2.11 21.85
N PRO A 51 13.31 0.77 21.75
CA PRO A 51 13.49 0.13 20.46
C PRO A 51 12.54 0.89 19.54
N LYS A 52 13.07 1.47 18.45
CA LYS A 52 12.20 1.89 17.34
C LYS A 52 11.31 0.69 17.10
N SER A 53 9.99 0.88 17.22
CA SER A 53 9.06 -0.20 16.88
C SER A 53 9.52 -0.73 15.53
N PRO A 54 9.66 -2.06 15.37
CA PRO A 54 10.01 -2.61 14.07
C PRO A 54 9.08 -1.93 13.06
N GLU A 55 9.64 -1.38 11.98
CA GLU A 55 8.85 -0.72 10.95
C GLU A 55 7.74 -1.69 10.58
N LYS A 56 6.51 -1.35 11.00
CA LYS A 56 5.36 -2.19 10.73
C LYS A 56 5.24 -2.15 9.22
N GLY A 57 5.34 -3.33 8.59
CA GLY A 57 5.12 -3.45 7.16
C GLY A 57 3.78 -2.85 6.75
N PRO A 58 3.53 -2.70 5.43
CA PRO A 58 2.28 -2.15 4.93
C PRO A 58 1.07 -2.87 5.55
N SER A 59 -0.03 -2.14 5.77
CA SER A 59 -1.28 -2.75 6.23
C SER A 59 -1.75 -3.80 5.22
N PRO A 60 -2.53 -4.81 5.64
CA PRO A 60 -3.12 -5.76 4.70
C PRO A 60 -3.89 -5.07 3.56
N ALA A 61 -4.69 -4.05 3.87
CA ALA A 61 -5.40 -3.24 2.89
C ALA A 61 -4.47 -2.54 1.88
N HIS A 62 -3.32 -2.03 2.32
CA HIS A 62 -2.35 -1.40 1.43
C HIS A 62 -1.64 -2.42 0.53
N GLN A 63 -1.41 -3.65 1.03
CA GLN A 63 -0.89 -4.74 0.21
C GLN A 63 -1.88 -5.13 -0.89
N VAL A 64 -3.17 -5.21 -0.55
CA VAL A 64 -4.26 -5.42 -1.52
C VAL A 64 -4.25 -4.32 -2.59
N ALA A 65 -4.15 -3.05 -2.16
CA ALA A 65 -4.12 -1.92 -3.08
C ALA A 65 -2.92 -1.97 -4.04
N GLN A 66 -1.73 -2.36 -3.57
CA GLN A 66 -0.54 -2.50 -4.41
C GLN A 66 -0.71 -3.57 -5.50
N VAL A 67 -1.29 -4.72 -5.16
CA VAL A 67 -1.53 -5.80 -6.13
C VAL A 67 -2.48 -5.33 -7.23
N VAL A 68 -3.54 -4.63 -6.84
CA VAL A 68 -4.51 -4.09 -7.80
C VAL A 68 -3.93 -2.95 -8.64
N GLU A 69 -3.13 -2.06 -8.05
CA GLU A 69 -2.40 -1.03 -8.79
C GLU A 69 -1.43 -1.65 -9.82
N ASP A 70 -0.67 -2.68 -9.42
CA ASP A 70 0.22 -3.41 -10.30
C ASP A 70 -0.55 -4.06 -11.46
N TYR A 71 -1.74 -4.60 -11.19
CA TYR A 71 -2.61 -5.15 -12.22
C TYR A 71 -3.09 -4.07 -13.19
N SER A 72 -3.62 -2.96 -12.70
CA SER A 72 -4.14 -1.87 -13.55
C SER A 72 -3.05 -1.14 -14.34
N ASN A 73 -1.82 -1.09 -13.81
CA ASN A 73 -0.65 -0.57 -14.50
C ASN A 73 -0.04 -1.57 -15.51
N GLY A 74 -0.51 -2.83 -15.53
CA GLY A 74 0.03 -3.89 -16.38
C GLY A 74 1.40 -4.41 -15.93
N VAL A 75 1.78 -4.19 -14.67
CA VAL A 75 2.96 -4.80 -14.04
C VAL A 75 2.74 -6.30 -13.86
N ILE A 76 1.53 -6.67 -13.43
CA ILE A 76 1.00 -8.04 -13.52
C ILE A 76 -0.15 -8.06 -14.52
N THR A 77 -0.30 -9.17 -15.25
CA THR A 77 -1.34 -9.32 -16.28
C THR A 77 -2.58 -10.03 -15.79
N GLU A 78 -2.47 -10.70 -14.64
CA GLU A 78 -3.51 -11.50 -14.01
C GLU A 78 -3.45 -11.23 -12.50
N LEU A 79 -4.62 -11.15 -11.86
CA LEU A 79 -4.73 -11.15 -10.41
C LEU A 79 -4.41 -12.55 -9.86
N PRO A 80 -4.15 -12.71 -8.54
CA PRO A 80 -3.92 -14.01 -7.92
C PRO A 80 -4.99 -15.06 -8.30
N GLU A 81 -4.61 -16.33 -8.45
CA GLU A 81 -5.46 -17.39 -9.05
C GLU A 81 -6.82 -17.60 -8.37
N ASP A 82 -6.96 -17.20 -7.11
CA ASP A 82 -8.20 -17.30 -6.33
C ASP A 82 -8.97 -15.98 -6.22
N THR A 83 -8.68 -15.04 -7.13
CA THR A 83 -9.38 -13.75 -7.26
C THR A 83 -10.39 -13.78 -8.38
N GLU A 84 -11.65 -13.48 -8.05
CA GLU A 84 -12.76 -13.32 -9.00
C GLU A 84 -13.07 -11.85 -9.23
N ILE A 85 -13.38 -11.48 -10.48
CA ILE A 85 -13.86 -10.14 -10.85
C ILE A 85 -15.38 -10.15 -10.94
N HIS A 86 -16.02 -9.32 -10.11
CA HIS A 86 -17.43 -9.01 -10.16
C HIS A 86 -17.64 -7.63 -10.78
N THR A 87 -18.21 -7.58 -11.97
CA THR A 87 -18.55 -6.31 -12.63
C THR A 87 -19.95 -5.86 -12.21
N VAL A 88 -20.05 -4.65 -11.65
CA VAL A 88 -21.31 -4.04 -11.20
C VAL A 88 -21.58 -2.76 -11.98
N THR A 89 -22.80 -2.58 -12.46
CA THR A 89 -23.24 -1.32 -13.09
C THR A 89 -23.76 -0.37 -12.02
N LEU A 90 -23.26 0.87 -11.99
CA LEU A 90 -23.68 1.87 -11.03
C LEU A 90 -25.09 2.38 -11.30
N GLU A 91 -25.94 2.33 -10.28
CA GLU A 91 -27.27 2.94 -10.30
C GLU A 91 -27.22 4.46 -9.97
N GLU A 92 -28.36 5.14 -10.14
CA GLU A 92 -28.47 6.56 -9.82
C GLU A 92 -28.23 6.80 -8.32
N GLY A 93 -27.23 7.63 -8.00
CA GLY A 93 -26.86 7.97 -6.63
C GLY A 93 -25.79 7.04 -6.01
N GLU A 94 -25.40 5.97 -6.70
CA GLU A 94 -24.29 5.12 -6.28
C GLU A 94 -22.93 5.70 -6.69
N ASN A 95 -21.89 5.18 -6.04
CA ASN A 95 -20.50 5.42 -6.43
C ASN A 95 -19.69 4.13 -6.27
N PRO A 96 -18.46 4.06 -6.81
CA PRO A 96 -17.65 2.84 -6.76
C PRO A 96 -17.44 2.28 -5.35
N THR A 97 -17.30 3.16 -4.34
CA THR A 97 -17.14 2.73 -2.95
C THR A 97 -18.41 2.07 -2.42
N SER A 98 -19.59 2.67 -2.65
CA SER A 98 -20.84 2.07 -2.18
C SER A 98 -21.16 0.76 -2.89
N ALA A 99 -20.87 0.66 -4.19
CA ALA A 99 -21.02 -0.58 -4.94
C ALA A 99 -20.13 -1.70 -4.37
N ALA A 100 -18.85 -1.41 -4.14
CA ALA A 100 -17.93 -2.38 -3.54
C ALA A 100 -18.30 -2.77 -2.10
N GLU A 101 -18.78 -1.83 -1.28
CA GLU A 101 -19.29 -2.14 0.06
C GLU A 101 -20.54 -3.05 -0.01
N ALA A 102 -21.47 -2.81 -0.93
CA ALA A 102 -22.64 -3.65 -1.13
C ALA A 102 -22.25 -5.07 -1.58
N THR A 103 -21.31 -5.19 -2.53
CA THR A 103 -20.79 -6.49 -2.97
C THR A 103 -20.08 -7.24 -1.82
N MET A 104 -19.36 -6.54 -0.94
CA MET A 104 -18.78 -7.15 0.26
C MET A 104 -19.86 -7.70 1.20
N GLU A 105 -20.97 -6.97 1.39
CA GLU A 105 -22.09 -7.44 2.22
C GLU A 105 -22.72 -8.71 1.64
N GLU A 106 -23.03 -8.71 0.34
CA GLU A 106 -23.57 -9.88 -0.38
C GLU A 106 -22.63 -11.09 -0.27
N TYR A 107 -21.35 -10.91 -0.57
CA TYR A 107 -20.35 -11.97 -0.43
C TYR A 107 -20.32 -12.57 0.98
N ASN A 108 -20.37 -11.70 2.01
CA ASN A 108 -20.31 -12.13 3.41
C ASN A 108 -21.59 -12.83 3.89
N GLU A 109 -22.74 -12.53 3.29
CA GLU A 109 -24.00 -13.24 3.52
C GLU A 109 -23.97 -14.64 2.89
N GLU A 110 -23.44 -14.77 1.67
CA GLU A 110 -23.30 -16.04 0.97
C GLU A 110 -22.19 -16.94 1.54
N ASN A 111 -21.15 -16.33 2.14
CA ASN A 111 -19.96 -17.02 2.65
C ASN A 111 -19.81 -16.88 4.19
N PRO A 112 -20.76 -17.38 5.00
CA PRO A 112 -20.78 -17.10 6.45
C PRO A 112 -19.58 -17.65 7.23
N LYS A 113 -18.83 -18.59 6.65
CA LYS A 113 -17.63 -19.20 7.26
C LYS A 113 -16.31 -18.58 6.81
N ASN A 114 -16.30 -17.89 5.67
CA ASN A 114 -15.10 -17.32 5.07
C ASN A 114 -15.40 -15.87 4.69
N LYS A 115 -15.58 -15.02 5.71
CA LYS A 115 -15.96 -13.63 5.53
C LYS A 115 -14.75 -12.75 5.30
N ILE A 116 -14.95 -11.73 4.48
CA ILE A 116 -14.05 -10.59 4.34
C ILE A 116 -14.15 -9.76 5.62
N ASP A 117 -13.01 -9.38 6.21
CA ASP A 117 -12.97 -8.50 7.37
C ASP A 117 -13.48 -7.10 6.97
N PRO A 118 -14.57 -6.57 7.55
CA PRO A 118 -15.14 -5.30 7.12
C PRO A 118 -14.22 -4.09 7.34
N ASN A 119 -13.30 -4.13 8.30
CA ASN A 119 -12.36 -3.03 8.54
C ASN A 119 -11.25 -3.01 7.49
N GLU A 120 -10.76 -4.20 7.14
CA GLU A 120 -9.81 -4.36 6.04
C GLU A 120 -10.46 -3.95 4.71
N ALA A 121 -11.65 -4.49 4.41
CA ALA A 121 -12.43 -4.20 3.21
C ALA A 121 -12.63 -2.69 3.00
N ARG A 122 -13.12 -1.98 4.01
CA ARG A 122 -13.36 -0.53 3.88
C ARG A 122 -12.08 0.25 3.60
N SER A 123 -10.95 -0.21 4.15
CA SER A 123 -9.65 0.41 3.91
C SER A 123 -9.15 0.11 2.50
N SER A 124 -9.21 -1.14 2.03
CA SER A 124 -8.77 -1.53 0.69
C SER A 124 -9.67 -0.95 -0.40
N ILE A 125 -10.99 -0.94 -0.20
CA ILE A 125 -11.95 -0.27 -1.09
C ILE A 125 -11.65 1.21 -1.19
N TYR A 126 -11.40 1.90 -0.06
CA TYR A 126 -11.11 3.33 -0.09
C TYR A 126 -9.80 3.64 -0.83
N GLU A 127 -8.72 2.90 -0.52
CA GLU A 127 -7.41 3.09 -1.16
C GLU A 127 -7.50 2.84 -2.67
N THR A 128 -8.15 1.76 -3.08
CA THR A 128 -8.30 1.44 -4.51
C THR A 128 -9.30 2.34 -5.22
N ALA A 129 -10.37 2.80 -4.57
CA ALA A 129 -11.31 3.77 -5.15
C ALA A 129 -10.61 5.08 -5.51
N VAL A 130 -9.72 5.58 -4.65
CA VAL A 130 -8.95 6.81 -4.91
C VAL A 130 -8.07 6.62 -6.14
N TYR A 131 -7.30 5.54 -6.18
CA TYR A 131 -6.42 5.23 -7.31
C TYR A 131 -7.20 5.06 -8.62
N MET A 132 -8.28 4.26 -8.61
CA MET A 132 -9.08 3.99 -9.81
C MET A 132 -9.82 5.22 -10.32
N LYS A 133 -10.26 6.12 -9.43
CA LYS A 133 -10.86 7.38 -9.84
C LYS A 133 -9.84 8.28 -10.56
N ASP A 134 -8.61 8.33 -10.07
CA ASP A 134 -7.54 9.07 -10.74
C ASP A 134 -7.20 8.45 -12.09
N LEU A 135 -7.12 7.10 -12.16
CA LEU A 135 -6.90 6.37 -13.40
C LEU A 135 -8.03 6.63 -14.43
N TYR A 136 -9.28 6.54 -13.98
CA TYR A 136 -10.46 6.84 -14.78
C TYR A 136 -10.41 8.25 -15.35
N LYS A 137 -10.15 9.25 -14.51
CA LYS A 137 -10.01 10.65 -14.93
C LYS A 137 -8.90 10.83 -15.96
N ASN A 138 -7.77 10.16 -15.78
CA ASN A 138 -6.66 10.21 -16.74
C ASN A 138 -7.02 9.54 -18.08
N LYS A 139 -7.82 8.46 -18.06
CA LYS A 139 -8.26 7.71 -19.25
C LYS A 139 -9.35 8.47 -20.02
N THR A 140 -10.35 9.02 -19.35
CA THR A 140 -11.56 9.58 -19.97
C THR A 140 -11.57 11.11 -20.04
N GLY A 141 -10.77 11.78 -19.22
CA GLY A 141 -10.81 13.23 -19.01
C GLY A 141 -11.86 13.69 -18.00
N ASP A 142 -12.70 12.80 -17.48
CA ASP A 142 -13.81 13.13 -16.59
C ASP A 142 -13.46 12.86 -15.12
N SER A 143 -13.78 13.81 -14.24
CA SER A 143 -13.63 13.62 -12.79
C SER A 143 -14.84 12.95 -12.14
N GLU A 144 -15.95 12.84 -12.87
CA GLU A 144 -17.23 12.32 -12.40
C GLU A 144 -17.50 10.99 -13.08
N ILE A 145 -17.89 10.01 -12.26
CA ILE A 145 -18.29 8.68 -12.71
C ILE A 145 -19.81 8.71 -12.75
N GLN A 146 -20.38 8.43 -13.92
CA GLN A 146 -21.81 8.58 -14.18
C GLN A 146 -22.56 7.28 -13.82
N PRO A 147 -23.85 7.36 -13.47
CA PRO A 147 -24.72 6.19 -13.49
C PRO A 147 -24.64 5.47 -14.83
N GLY A 148 -24.64 4.13 -14.81
CA GLY A 148 -24.40 3.29 -15.98
C GLY A 148 -22.92 2.96 -16.24
N SER A 149 -21.98 3.63 -15.55
CA SER A 149 -20.58 3.17 -15.53
C SER A 149 -20.48 1.81 -14.83
N THR A 150 -19.56 0.97 -15.27
CA THR A 150 -19.25 -0.31 -14.66
C THR A 150 -18.07 -0.20 -13.71
N VAL A 151 -18.10 -0.97 -12.64
CA VAL A 151 -17.05 -1.07 -11.62
C VAL A 151 -16.68 -2.54 -11.49
N ASP A 152 -15.41 -2.85 -11.76
CA ASP A 152 -14.86 -4.18 -11.57
C ASP A 152 -14.37 -4.32 -10.13
N ILE A 153 -14.90 -5.30 -9.42
CA ILE A 153 -14.63 -5.56 -8.01
C ILE A 153 -13.92 -6.91 -7.90
N ALA A 154 -12.67 -6.88 -7.47
CA ALA A 154 -11.87 -8.08 -7.20
C ALA A 154 -12.17 -8.62 -5.80
N ILE A 155 -12.45 -9.92 -5.70
CA ILE A 155 -12.66 -10.64 -4.43
C ILE A 155 -11.81 -11.92 -4.43
N GLY A 156 -10.96 -12.09 -3.42
CA GLY A 156 -10.04 -13.25 -3.31
C GLY A 156 -8.94 -13.04 -2.28
N ASP A 157 -7.97 -13.94 -2.17
CA ASP A 157 -6.75 -13.74 -1.37
C ASP A 157 -5.77 -12.81 -2.11
N ILE A 158 -6.17 -11.55 -2.29
CA ILE A 158 -5.48 -10.61 -3.17
C ILE A 158 -4.05 -10.34 -2.69
N ASN A 159 -3.81 -10.35 -1.37
CA ASN A 159 -2.48 -10.10 -0.79
C ASN A 159 -1.73 -11.39 -0.36
N GLY A 160 -2.34 -12.56 -0.52
CA GLY A 160 -1.72 -13.85 -0.20
C GLY A 160 -1.60 -14.17 1.30
N ASP A 161 -2.43 -13.56 2.16
CA ASP A 161 -2.42 -13.77 3.62
C ASP A 161 -3.30 -14.96 4.07
N GLY A 162 -4.00 -15.60 3.12
CA GLY A 162 -4.87 -16.74 3.33
C GLY A 162 -6.30 -16.36 3.74
N LYS A 163 -6.69 -15.08 3.64
CA LYS A 163 -8.03 -14.59 3.92
C LYS A 163 -8.61 -13.86 2.71
N PRO A 164 -9.94 -13.87 2.54
CA PRO A 164 -10.55 -13.13 1.46
C PRO A 164 -10.47 -11.61 1.73
N SER A 165 -10.06 -10.89 0.70
CA SER A 165 -10.03 -9.42 0.61
C SER A 165 -10.92 -8.95 -0.54
N ILE A 166 -11.20 -7.64 -0.59
CA ILE A 166 -11.96 -6.99 -1.66
C ILE A 166 -11.28 -5.70 -2.10
N ALA A 167 -11.34 -5.39 -3.39
CA ALA A 167 -10.82 -4.16 -3.95
C ALA A 167 -11.52 -3.77 -5.26
N ILE A 168 -11.45 -2.49 -5.62
CA ILE A 168 -11.91 -2.03 -6.93
C ILE A 168 -10.75 -2.15 -7.92
N ALA A 169 -10.91 -3.00 -8.94
CA ALA A 169 -9.90 -3.31 -9.95
C ALA A 169 -10.05 -2.51 -11.26
N GLY A 170 -11.21 -1.88 -11.47
CA GLY A 170 -11.50 -1.12 -12.68
C GLY A 170 -12.74 -0.27 -12.55
N ILE A 171 -12.77 0.82 -13.33
CA ILE A 171 -13.94 1.68 -13.51
C ILE A 171 -14.00 2.02 -15.00
N GLU A 172 -15.09 1.69 -15.66
CA GLU A 172 -15.30 1.94 -17.08
C GLU A 172 -16.63 2.65 -17.32
N ASP A 173 -16.67 3.53 -18.32
CA ASP A 173 -17.90 4.15 -18.79
C ASP A 173 -18.19 3.54 -20.17
N GLU A 174 -19.20 2.66 -20.25
CA GLU A 174 -19.54 1.97 -21.50
C GLU A 174 -19.94 2.93 -22.63
N SER A 175 -20.18 4.21 -22.32
CA SER A 175 -20.49 5.22 -23.32
C SER A 175 -19.25 5.87 -23.97
N LYS A 176 -18.03 5.55 -23.52
CA LYS A 176 -16.78 6.19 -23.94
C LYS A 176 -15.68 5.22 -24.35
#